data_AF-A0A946BP74-F1
#
_entry.id   AF-A0A946BP74-F1
#
_cell.length_a   1.000
_cell.length_b   1.000
_cell.length_c   1.000
_cell.angle_alpha   90.00
_cell.angle_beta   90.00
_cell.angle_gamma   90.00
#
_symmetry.space_group_name_H-M   'P 1'
#
loop_
_entity.id
_entity.type
_entity.pdbx_description
1 polymer ?
#
loop_
_entity_poly.entity_id
_entity_poly.type
_entity_poly.pdbx_seq_one_letter_code
_entity_poly.pdbx_strand_id
1 'polypeptide(L)' 'VGPALEKKLIAAGVISFAQIAAWTEKDVADMNDKLSFKGRIEREGWIEQAKKEI' A
#
# COMPACT_ATOMS: atom_id res chain seq x y z
N VAL A 1 9.79 0.65 -5.29
CA VAL A 1 9.26 1.47 -4.19
C VAL A 1 10.40 2.33 -3.66
N GLY A 2 10.26 3.66 -3.53
CA GLY A 2 11.38 4.54 -3.09
C GLY A 2 11.41 4.79 -1.57
N PRO A 3 12.54 5.25 -0.99
CA PRO A 3 12.69 5.41 0.47
C PRO A 3 11.67 6.36 1.12
N ALA A 4 11.20 7.36 0.38
CA ALA A 4 10.17 8.29 0.88
C ALA A 4 8.79 7.63 1.02
N LEU A 5 8.47 6.69 0.13
CA LEU A 5 7.21 5.94 0.18
C LEU A 5 7.23 4.92 1.33
N GLU A 6 8.34 4.22 1.49
CA GLU A 6 8.56 3.31 2.62
C GLU A 6 8.33 4.01 3.97
N LYS A 7 8.90 5.20 4.17
CA LYS A 7 8.68 5.99 5.39
C LYS A 7 7.22 6.32 5.63
N LYS A 8 6.46 6.67 4.58
CA LYS A 8 5.03 6.98 4.70
C LYS A 8 4.21 5.73 5.05
N LEU A 9 4.56 4.58 4.46
CA LEU A 9 3.91 3.30 4.76
C LEU A 9 4.17 2.88 6.20
N ILE A 10 5.43 2.95 6.66
CA ILE A 10 5.79 2.67 8.05
C ILE A 10 5.04 3.60 9.00
N ALA A 11 4.99 4.90 8.71
CA ALA A 11 4.23 5.87 9.52
C ALA A 11 2.72 5.59 9.55
N ALA A 12 2.18 4.94 8.50
CA ALA A 12 0.80 4.48 8.43
C ALA A 12 0.58 3.08 9.06
N GLY A 13 1.61 2.46 9.63
CA GLY A 13 1.56 1.13 10.27
C GLY A 13 1.78 -0.04 9.33
N VAL A 14 2.19 0.21 8.08
CA VAL A 14 2.41 -0.78 7.03
C VAL A 14 3.91 -1.08 6.97
N ILE A 15 4.32 -2.25 7.44
CA ILE A 15 5.73 -2.64 7.61
C ILE A 15 6.10 -3.92 6.86
N SER A 16 5.16 -4.55 6.16
CA SER A 16 5.41 -5.78 5.40
C SER A 16 4.59 -5.83 4.11
N PHE A 17 5.11 -6.54 3.10
CA PHE A 17 4.37 -6.82 1.87
C PHE A 17 3.15 -7.71 2.12
N ALA A 18 3.20 -8.61 3.11
CA ALA A 18 2.06 -9.43 3.50
C ALA A 18 0.83 -8.60 3.93
N GLN A 19 1.03 -7.47 4.61
CA GLN A 19 -0.06 -6.55 4.94
C GLN A 19 -0.67 -5.92 3.69
N ILE A 20 0.17 -5.50 2.74
CA ILE A 20 -0.29 -4.90 1.47
C ILE A 20 -1.06 -5.93 0.64
N ALA A 21 -0.57 -7.17 0.57
CA ALA A 21 -1.25 -8.26 -0.15
C ALA A 21 -2.60 -8.64 0.46
N ALA A 22 -2.79 -8.39 1.76
CA ALA A 22 -4.03 -8.66 2.50
C ALA A 22 -5.02 -7.48 2.49
N TRP A 23 -4.69 -6.34 1.87
CA TRP A 23 -5.60 -5.20 1.81
C TRP A 23 -6.90 -5.52 1.07
N THR A 24 -8.00 -5.12 1.70
CA THR A 24 -9.33 -5.08 1.08
C THR A 24 -9.56 -3.76 0.36
N GLU A 25 -10.64 -3.65 -0.42
CA GLU A 25 -11.03 -2.38 -1.06
C GLU A 25 -11.18 -1.23 -0.04
N LYS A 26 -11.64 -1.54 1.18
CA LYS A 26 -11.74 -0.58 2.27
C LYS A 26 -10.35 -0.11 2.73
N ASP A 27 -9.42 -1.04 2.92
CA ASP A 27 -8.05 -0.70 3.33
C ASP A 27 -7.37 0.15 2.25
N VAL A 28 -7.60 -0.17 0.98
CA VAL A 28 -7.09 0.62 -0.15
C VAL A 28 -7.65 2.04 -0.13
N ALA A 29 -8.95 2.21 0.09
CA ALA A 29 -9.57 3.53 0.20
C ALA A 29 -8.99 4.34 1.39
N ASP A 30 -8.89 3.71 2.56
CA ASP A 30 -8.31 4.31 3.76
C ASP A 30 -6.83 4.71 3.56
N MET A 31 -6.06 3.88 2.85
CA MET A 31 -4.65 4.16 2.53
C MET A 31 -4.50 5.22 1.45
N ASN A 32 -5.38 5.25 0.45
CA ASN A 32 -5.43 6.31 -0.56
C ASN A 32 -5.65 7.68 0.08
N ASP A 33 -6.51 7.77 1.10
CA ASP A 33 -6.75 9.01 1.84
C ASP A 33 -5.56 9.35 2.75
N LYS A 34 -5.10 8.39 3.58
CA LYS A 34 -3.97 8.60 4.50
C LYS A 34 -2.68 9.01 3.81
N LEU A 35 -2.39 8.43 2.65
CA LEU A 35 -1.14 8.66 1.92
C LEU A 35 -1.27 9.78 0.87
N SER A 36 -2.48 10.35 0.71
CA SER A 36 -2.82 11.28 -0.38
C SER A 36 -2.50 10.70 -1.76
N PHE A 37 -2.80 9.41 -1.93
CA PHE A 37 -2.49 8.60 -3.09
C PHE A 37 -3.71 8.26 -3.93
N LYS A 38 -4.72 9.14 -4.01
CA LYS A 38 -5.98 8.95 -4.75
C LYS A 38 -5.83 8.05 -5.99
N GLY A 39 -6.28 6.78 -5.88
CA GLY A 39 -6.32 5.79 -6.96
C GLY A 39 -4.98 5.21 -7.41
N ARG A 40 -3.87 5.52 -6.73
CA ARG A 40 -2.52 5.08 -7.12
C ARG A 40 -2.28 3.62 -6.77
N ILE A 41 -2.75 3.18 -5.61
CA ILE A 41 -2.56 1.81 -5.10
C ILE A 41 -3.14 0.80 -6.09
N GLU A 42 -4.31 1.11 -6.64
CA GLU A 42 -5.03 0.32 -7.63
C GLU A 42 -4.38 0.42 -9.01
N ARG A 43 -4.10 1.64 -9.50
CA ARG A 43 -3.49 1.86 -10.82
C ARG A 43 -2.13 1.21 -10.96
N GLU A 44 -1.35 1.20 -9.89
CA GLU A 44 -0.04 0.55 -9.85
C GLU A 44 -0.13 -0.93 -9.43
N GLY A 45 -1.31 -1.44 -9.08
CA GLY A 45 -1.52 -2.85 -8.76
C GLY A 45 -0.72 -3.34 -7.54
N TRP A 46 -0.64 -2.53 -6.48
CA TRP A 46 0.24 -2.82 -5.33
C TRP A 46 -0.07 -4.14 -4.64
N ILE A 47 -1.36 -4.50 -4.51
CA ILE A 47 -1.78 -5.78 -3.92
C ILE A 47 -1.20 -6.95 -4.72
N GLU A 48 -1.34 -6.91 -6.04
CA GLU A 48 -0.85 -7.97 -6.93
C GLU A 48 0.68 -8.03 -7.00
N GLN A 49 1.35 -6.88 -6.89
CA GLN A 49 2.81 -6.84 -6.76
C GLN A 49 3.24 -7.44 -5.41
N ALA A 50 2.60 -7.04 -4.32
CA ALA A 50 2.92 -7.54 -2.99
C ALA A 50 2.74 -9.06 -2.87
N LYS A 51 1.69 -9.62 -3.50
CA LYS A 51 1.48 -11.08 -3.55
C LYS A 51 2.61 -11.85 -4.26
N LYS A 52 3.34 -11.23 -5.19
CA LYS A 52 4.46 -11.87 -5.90
C LYS A 52 5.76 -11.88 -5.08
N GLU A 53 5.84 -11.04 -4.06
CA GLU A 53 7.00 -10.88 -3.18
C GLU A 53 6.86 -11.69 -1.87
N ILE A 54 5.75 -12.43 -1.72
CA ILE A 54 5.52 -13.42 -0.65
C ILE A 54 5.90 -14.80 -1.18
#